data_AF-G5E1P3-F1
#
_entry.id   AF-G5E1P3-F1
#
_cell.length_a   1.000
_cell.length_b   1.000
_cell.length_c   1.000
_cell.angle_alpha   90.00
_cell.angle_beta   90.00
_cell.angle_gamma   90.00
#
_symmetry.space_group_name_H-M   'P 1'
#
loop_
_entity.id
_entity.type
_entity.pdbx_description
1 polymer ?
#
loop_
_entity_poly.entity_id
_entity_poly.type
_entity_poly.pdbx_seq_one_letter_code
_entity_poly.pdbx_strand_id
1 'polypeptide(L)'
;LEHMAFKGKKRPQGALEQEVESLGAHLNTYTTREQTAIYIKAQSKDLPKAVEILADVVQNCGLEDSQIEKERQVILREMQEIDNNLEEVVFDYLHATAYQGTSLGRTVIGPSMNAKKLTRADLVDYVNSHYKAPRMVLAAAGGINHKIDAVNAKTVSEICSKYLYDKCPAVAGVGPIEQIPDYNRIRSAMYWL
;
A
#
# COMPACT_ATOMS: atom_id res chain seq x y z
N LEU A 1 -6.88 -9.40 -0.30
CA LEU A 1 -6.41 -8.62 0.87
C LEU A 1 -7.22 -7.36 1.06
N GLU A 2 -7.49 -6.62 -0.01
CA GLU A 2 -8.40 -5.47 -0.02
C GLU A 2 -9.70 -5.70 0.78
N HIS A 3 -10.45 -6.74 0.43
CA HIS A 3 -11.66 -7.21 1.13
C HIS A 3 -11.50 -7.50 2.63
N MET A 4 -10.28 -7.84 3.04
CA MET A 4 -9.92 -8.18 4.40
C MET A 4 -9.42 -6.97 5.19
N ALA A 5 -9.04 -5.87 4.54
CA ALA A 5 -8.44 -4.70 5.18
C ALA A 5 -9.35 -4.12 6.26
N PHE A 6 -10.67 -4.11 6.02
CA PHE A 6 -11.66 -3.58 6.95
C PHE A 6 -12.10 -4.56 8.05
N LYS A 7 -11.52 -5.76 8.09
CA LYS A 7 -11.86 -6.84 9.04
C LYS A 7 -10.72 -7.01 10.05
N GLY A 8 -10.53 -6.01 10.89
CA GLY A 8 -9.41 -5.93 11.83
C GLY A 8 -9.62 -6.72 13.13
N LYS A 9 -8.52 -6.97 13.86
CA LYS A 9 -8.58 -7.58 15.21
C LYS A 9 -9.04 -6.61 16.29
N LYS A 10 -8.51 -5.38 16.23
CA LYS A 10 -8.82 -4.30 17.17
C LYS A 10 -10.18 -3.69 16.88
N ARG A 11 -10.50 -3.55 15.59
CA ARG A 11 -11.76 -3.02 15.08
C ARG A 11 -12.42 -4.07 14.18
N PRO A 12 -13.35 -4.87 14.72
CA PRO A 12 -14.22 -5.69 13.89
C PRO A 12 -14.96 -4.83 12.88
N GLN A 13 -15.32 -5.40 11.72
CA GLN A 13 -15.89 -4.67 10.59
C GLN A 13 -17.03 -3.70 10.98
N GLY A 14 -18.06 -4.19 11.69
CA GLY A 14 -19.19 -3.33 12.05
C GLY A 14 -18.82 -2.18 13.00
N ALA A 15 -17.81 -2.37 13.87
CA ALA A 15 -17.33 -1.30 14.74
C ALA A 15 -16.52 -0.26 13.96
N LEU A 16 -15.71 -0.70 13.00
CA LEU A 16 -14.98 0.20 12.10
C LEU A 16 -15.94 1.02 11.24
N GLU A 17 -16.95 0.38 10.65
CA GLU A 17 -17.98 1.04 9.84
C GLU A 17 -18.73 2.10 10.66
N GLN A 18 -19.21 1.75 11.85
CA GLN A 18 -19.90 2.68 12.74
C GLN A 18 -19.00 3.86 13.17
N GLU A 19 -17.72 3.62 13.44
CA GLU A 19 -16.76 4.66 13.81
C GLU A 19 -16.54 5.64 12.64
N VAL A 20 -16.35 5.13 11.42
CA VAL A 20 -16.18 5.94 10.20
C VAL A 20 -17.44 6.75 9.90
N GLU A 21 -18.62 6.14 9.98
CA GLU A 21 -19.91 6.81 9.76
C GLU A 21 -20.18 7.91 10.79
N SER A 22 -19.83 7.67 12.06
CA SER A 22 -20.02 8.67 13.14
C SER A 22 -19.20 9.95 12.92
N LEU A 23 -18.11 9.85 12.18
CA LEU A 23 -17.25 10.97 11.80
C LEU A 23 -17.75 11.67 10.52
N GLY A 24 -18.77 11.14 9.86
CA GLY A 24 -19.17 11.56 8.51
C GLY A 24 -18.05 11.34 7.50
N ALA A 25 -17.18 10.35 7.73
CA ALA A 25 -16.04 10.04 6.89
C ALA A 25 -16.39 8.94 5.88
N HIS A 26 -15.59 8.87 4.81
CA HIS A 26 -15.67 7.80 3.82
C HIS A 26 -14.32 7.10 3.74
N LEU A 27 -14.28 5.84 4.16
CA LEU A 27 -13.13 4.95 4.06
C LEU A 27 -13.30 4.05 2.84
N ASN A 28 -12.29 3.97 1.98
CA ASN A 28 -12.32 3.09 0.83
C ASN A 28 -10.92 2.61 0.44
N THR A 29 -10.86 1.67 -0.49
CA THR A 29 -9.63 1.08 -0.99
C THR A 29 -9.80 0.71 -2.47
N TYR A 30 -8.69 0.58 -3.18
CA TYR A 30 -8.65 -0.05 -4.49
C TYR A 30 -7.27 -0.66 -4.73
N THR A 31 -7.23 -1.68 -5.57
CA THR A 31 -5.99 -2.34 -6.01
C THR A 31 -5.90 -2.30 -7.54
N THR A 32 -4.72 -1.93 -8.05
CA THR A 32 -4.34 -2.03 -9.45
C THR A 32 -3.20 -3.06 -9.60
N ARG A 33 -2.66 -3.21 -10.81
CA ARG A 33 -1.54 -4.14 -11.08
C ARG A 33 -0.28 -3.82 -10.27
N GLU A 34 -0.08 -2.55 -9.91
CA GLU A 34 1.17 -2.09 -9.30
C GLU A 34 0.99 -1.31 -7.99
N GLN A 35 -0.25 -0.92 -7.66
CA GLN A 35 -0.52 -0.05 -6.51
C GLN A 35 -1.78 -0.50 -5.78
N THR A 36 -1.73 -0.47 -4.45
CA THR A 36 -2.92 -0.58 -3.59
C THR A 36 -3.02 0.70 -2.78
N ALA A 37 -4.18 1.33 -2.81
CA ALA A 37 -4.47 2.51 -2.02
C ALA A 37 -5.56 2.20 -0.99
N ILE A 38 -5.35 2.69 0.24
CA ILE A 38 -6.38 2.74 1.28
C ILE A 38 -6.44 4.20 1.70
N TYR A 39 -7.62 4.81 1.58
CA TYR A 39 -7.78 6.24 1.81
C TYR A 39 -9.05 6.53 2.59
N ILE A 40 -9.03 7.63 3.32
CA ILE A 40 -10.17 8.13 4.07
C ILE A 40 -10.40 9.60 3.72
N LYS A 41 -11.64 9.96 3.43
CA LYS A 41 -12.10 11.34 3.31
C LYS A 41 -12.83 11.71 4.59
N ALA A 42 -12.33 12.69 5.32
CA ALA A 42 -12.89 13.13 6.59
C ALA A 42 -12.75 14.66 6.75
N GLN A 43 -13.44 15.24 7.73
CA GLN A 43 -13.25 16.66 8.06
C GLN A 43 -11.84 16.88 8.64
N SER A 44 -11.24 18.05 8.39
CA SER A 44 -9.85 18.32 8.82
C SER A 44 -9.66 18.25 10.33
N LYS A 45 -10.70 18.50 11.13
CA LYS A 45 -10.68 18.37 12.60
C LYS A 45 -10.47 16.91 13.06
N ASP A 46 -10.88 15.95 12.23
CA ASP A 46 -10.84 14.51 12.53
C ASP A 46 -9.59 13.83 11.95
N LEU A 47 -8.63 14.61 11.43
CA LEU A 47 -7.39 14.10 10.85
C LEU A 47 -6.62 13.13 11.78
N PRO A 48 -6.43 13.41 13.09
CA PRO A 48 -5.74 12.47 13.96
C PRO A 48 -6.44 11.10 14.01
N LYS A 49 -7.77 11.12 13.97
CA LYS A 49 -8.60 9.92 14.02
C LYS A 49 -8.56 9.15 12.71
N ALA A 50 -8.62 9.86 11.59
CA ALA A 50 -8.47 9.30 10.25
C ALA A 50 -7.13 8.56 10.08
N VAL A 51 -6.03 9.16 10.54
CA VAL A 51 -4.70 8.53 10.51
C VAL A 51 -4.64 7.30 11.43
N GLU A 52 -5.25 7.37 12.62
CA GLU A 52 -5.34 6.23 13.53
C GLU A 52 -6.08 5.04 12.90
N ILE A 53 -7.20 5.30 12.22
CA ILE A 53 -8.00 4.29 11.52
C ILE A 53 -7.19 3.67 10.38
N LEU A 54 -6.56 4.47 9.53
CA LEU A 54 -5.73 3.97 8.44
C LEU A 54 -4.56 3.11 8.95
N ALA A 55 -3.89 3.56 10.01
CA ALA A 55 -2.78 2.82 10.61
C ALA A 55 -3.23 1.46 11.15
N ASP A 56 -4.42 1.38 11.73
CA ASP A 56 -4.99 0.12 12.23
C ASP A 56 -5.39 -0.83 11.12
N VAL A 57 -6.06 -0.32 10.07
CA VAL A 57 -6.47 -1.09 8.89
C VAL A 57 -5.27 -1.71 8.17
N VAL A 58 -4.16 -0.96 8.05
CA VAL A 58 -2.94 -1.44 7.39
C VAL A 58 -2.18 -2.47 8.24
N GLN A 59 -2.13 -2.31 9.56
CA GLN A 59 -1.26 -3.12 10.43
C GLN A 59 -1.96 -4.29 11.11
N ASN A 60 -3.25 -4.16 11.43
CA ASN A 60 -3.97 -5.07 12.32
C ASN A 60 -5.11 -5.82 11.63
N CYS A 61 -4.88 -6.25 10.38
CA CYS A 61 -5.81 -7.10 9.66
C CYS A 61 -6.04 -8.45 10.39
N GLY A 62 -7.30 -8.83 10.58
CA GLY A 62 -7.70 -10.03 11.33
C GLY A 62 -7.26 -11.33 10.66
N LEU A 63 -7.48 -11.42 9.35
CA LEU A 63 -7.27 -12.63 8.55
C LEU A 63 -7.86 -13.89 9.22
N GLU A 64 -9.08 -13.78 9.75
CA GLU A 64 -9.81 -14.91 10.33
C GLU A 64 -10.30 -15.85 9.23
N ASP A 65 -10.15 -17.17 9.40
CA ASP A 65 -10.53 -18.16 8.37
C ASP A 65 -12.02 -18.07 8.00
N SER A 66 -12.89 -17.81 8.98
CA SER A 66 -14.33 -17.64 8.76
C SER A 66 -14.66 -16.44 7.87
N GLN A 67 -13.89 -15.36 7.97
CA GLN A 67 -14.04 -14.16 7.16
C GLN A 67 -13.44 -14.36 5.77
N ILE A 68 -12.29 -15.05 5.67
CA ILE A 68 -11.68 -15.41 4.39
C ILE A 68 -12.66 -16.22 3.54
N GLU A 69 -13.32 -17.24 4.12
CA GLU A 69 -14.29 -18.04 3.35
C GLU A 69 -15.54 -17.26 2.94
N LYS A 70 -16.00 -16.30 3.75
CA LYS A 70 -17.09 -15.39 3.36
C LYS A 70 -16.69 -14.51 2.19
N GLU A 71 -15.54 -13.85 2.30
CA GLU A 71 -15.03 -12.96 1.24
C GLU A 71 -14.68 -13.72 -0.03
N ARG A 72 -14.28 -14.99 0.07
CA ARG A 72 -14.08 -15.85 -1.09
C ARG A 72 -15.33 -15.94 -1.97
N GLN A 73 -16.52 -16.04 -1.36
CA GLN A 73 -17.79 -16.08 -2.08
C GLN A 73 -18.18 -14.72 -2.66
N VAL A 74 -17.78 -13.62 -2.00
CA VAL A 74 -17.97 -12.25 -2.53
C VAL A 74 -17.13 -12.07 -3.78
N ILE A 75 -15.83 -12.36 -3.70
CA ILE A 75 -14.89 -12.24 -4.83
C ILE A 75 -15.33 -13.11 -6.01
N LEU A 76 -15.77 -14.34 -5.78
CA LEU A 76 -16.25 -15.20 -6.87
C LEU A 76 -17.49 -14.64 -7.58
N ARG A 77 -18.33 -13.85 -6.91
CA ARG A 77 -19.45 -13.15 -7.53
C ARG A 77 -18.99 -11.92 -8.29
N GLU A 78 -18.09 -11.14 -7.72
CA GLU A 78 -17.51 -9.98 -8.42
C GLU A 78 -16.79 -10.37 -9.70
N MET A 79 -16.11 -11.52 -9.74
CA MET A 79 -15.54 -12.07 -10.97
C MET A 79 -16.61 -12.25 -12.07
N GLN A 80 -17.80 -12.73 -11.71
CA GLN A 80 -18.92 -12.88 -12.66
C GLN A 80 -19.48 -11.53 -13.09
N GLU A 81 -19.48 -10.53 -12.22
CA GLU A 81 -19.91 -9.18 -12.55
C GLU A 81 -18.93 -8.51 -13.52
N ILE A 82 -17.62 -8.67 -13.29
CA ILE A 82 -16.55 -8.17 -14.18
C ILE A 82 -16.63 -8.83 -15.56
N ASP A 83 -16.93 -10.14 -15.64
CA ASP A 83 -17.10 -10.83 -16.92
C ASP A 83 -18.24 -10.23 -17.79
N ASN A 84 -19.20 -9.53 -17.18
CA ASN A 84 -20.26 -8.81 -17.89
C ASN A 84 -19.87 -7.36 -18.27
N ASN A 85 -18.76 -6.83 -17.74
CA ASN A 85 -18.24 -5.52 -18.10
C ASN A 85 -17.22 -5.63 -19.25
N LEU A 86 -17.71 -5.52 -20.48
CA LEU A 86 -16.88 -5.70 -21.68
C LEU A 86 -15.71 -4.70 -21.78
N GLU A 87 -15.82 -3.50 -21.19
CA GLU A 87 -14.72 -2.53 -21.20
C GLU A 87 -13.53 -3.06 -20.39
N GLU A 88 -13.77 -3.52 -19.16
CA GLU A 88 -12.73 -4.11 -18.31
C GLU A 88 -12.14 -5.37 -18.95
N VAL A 89 -12.99 -6.24 -19.49
CA VAL A 89 -12.56 -7.48 -20.15
C VAL A 89 -11.64 -7.18 -21.33
N VAL A 90 -11.95 -6.19 -22.15
CA VAL A 90 -11.09 -5.79 -23.28
C VAL A 90 -9.73 -5.30 -22.79
N PHE A 91 -9.69 -4.47 -21.74
CA PHE A 91 -8.42 -3.99 -21.19
C PHE A 91 -7.59 -5.10 -20.54
N ASP A 92 -8.23 -6.10 -19.95
CA ASP A 92 -7.54 -7.28 -19.42
C ASP A 92 -6.92 -8.13 -20.53
N TYR A 93 -7.66 -8.37 -21.63
CA TYR A 93 -7.10 -9.07 -22.80
C TYR A 93 -5.98 -8.27 -23.49
N LEU A 94 -6.12 -6.94 -23.54
CA LEU A 94 -5.07 -6.07 -24.06
C LEU A 94 -3.77 -6.23 -23.25
N HIS A 95 -3.85 -6.18 -21.92
CA HIS A 95 -2.68 -6.39 -21.05
C HIS A 95 -2.12 -7.81 -21.19
N ALA A 96 -2.97 -8.83 -21.19
CA ALA A 96 -2.55 -10.22 -21.32
C ALA A 96 -1.79 -10.49 -22.63
N THR A 97 -2.24 -9.87 -23.72
CA THR A 97 -1.62 -9.99 -25.05
C THR A 97 -0.34 -9.16 -25.16
N ALA A 98 -0.38 -7.90 -24.72
CA ALA A 98 0.76 -6.98 -24.82
C ALA A 98 1.95 -7.40 -23.94
N TYR A 99 1.66 -7.98 -22.77
CA TYR A 99 2.66 -8.35 -21.77
C TYR A 99 2.73 -9.86 -21.52
N GLN A 100 2.48 -10.66 -22.57
CA GLN A 100 2.43 -12.11 -22.51
C GLN A 100 3.70 -12.68 -21.87
N GLY A 101 3.52 -13.64 -20.94
CA GLY A 101 4.63 -14.29 -20.23
C GLY A 101 5.19 -13.50 -19.05
N THR A 102 4.72 -12.28 -18.78
CA THR A 102 5.14 -11.45 -17.64
C THR A 102 4.06 -11.34 -16.56
N SER A 103 4.39 -10.75 -15.41
CA SER A 103 3.42 -10.49 -14.34
C SER A 103 2.39 -9.41 -14.71
N LEU A 104 2.73 -8.45 -15.57
CA LEU A 104 1.85 -7.36 -16.02
C LEU A 104 0.68 -7.84 -16.88
N GLY A 105 0.85 -8.99 -17.57
CA GLY A 105 -0.21 -9.62 -18.34
C GLY A 105 -1.28 -10.32 -17.50
N ARG A 106 -1.11 -10.39 -16.17
CA ARG A 106 -2.10 -10.99 -15.27
C ARG A 106 -3.19 -9.96 -14.93
N THR A 107 -4.42 -10.44 -14.75
CA THR A 107 -5.53 -9.62 -14.25
C THR A 107 -5.35 -9.35 -12.75
N VAL A 108 -5.95 -8.27 -12.25
CA VAL A 108 -5.82 -7.89 -10.83
C VAL A 108 -6.51 -8.91 -9.92
N ILE A 109 -7.70 -9.37 -10.29
CA ILE A 109 -8.48 -10.37 -9.52
C ILE A 109 -7.89 -11.78 -9.63
N GLY A 110 -7.17 -12.07 -10.72
CA GLY A 110 -6.56 -13.36 -10.99
C GLY A 110 -7.57 -14.46 -11.37
N PRO A 111 -7.10 -15.70 -11.60
CA PRO A 111 -7.97 -16.80 -12.01
C PRO A 111 -8.82 -17.33 -10.84
N SER A 112 -10.05 -17.76 -11.13
CA SER A 112 -11.01 -18.23 -10.13
C SER A 112 -10.51 -19.47 -9.36
N MET A 113 -9.66 -20.29 -9.98
CA MET A 113 -8.99 -21.40 -9.31
C MET A 113 -8.08 -20.94 -8.16
N ASN A 114 -7.40 -19.80 -8.30
CA ASN A 114 -6.58 -19.23 -7.24
C ASN A 114 -7.46 -18.68 -6.12
N ALA A 115 -8.53 -17.98 -6.48
CA ALA A 115 -9.54 -17.52 -5.52
C ALA A 115 -10.12 -18.68 -4.69
N LYS A 116 -10.17 -19.92 -5.21
CA LYS A 116 -10.61 -21.11 -4.45
C LYS A 116 -9.53 -21.75 -3.58
N LYS A 117 -8.26 -21.56 -3.90
CA LYS A 117 -7.12 -22.25 -3.26
C LYS A 117 -6.35 -21.38 -2.26
N LEU A 118 -6.44 -20.06 -2.37
CA LEU A 118 -5.73 -19.13 -1.47
C LEU A 118 -6.06 -19.42 -0.02
N THR A 119 -5.02 -19.63 0.78
CA THR A 119 -5.11 -19.92 2.20
C THR A 119 -4.77 -18.69 3.03
N ARG A 120 -5.06 -18.75 4.32
CA ARG A 120 -4.63 -17.73 5.29
C ARG A 120 -3.10 -17.54 5.29
N ALA A 121 -2.34 -18.62 5.14
CA ALA A 121 -0.87 -18.56 5.11
C ALA A 121 -0.38 -17.71 3.94
N ASP A 122 -0.95 -17.90 2.74
CA ASP A 122 -0.60 -17.11 1.55
C ASP A 122 -0.85 -15.60 1.76
N LEU A 123 -1.96 -15.26 2.42
CA LEU A 123 -2.31 -13.87 2.74
C LEU A 123 -1.33 -13.26 3.75
N VAL A 124 -0.98 -14.01 4.80
CA VAL A 124 0.01 -13.59 5.80
C VAL A 124 1.37 -13.38 5.16
N ASP A 125 1.80 -14.29 4.30
CA ASP A 125 3.09 -14.20 3.60
C ASP A 125 3.13 -13.01 2.65
N TYR A 126 2.02 -12.72 1.96
CA TYR A 126 1.91 -11.56 1.10
C TYR A 126 2.04 -10.25 1.90
N VAL A 127 1.28 -10.10 2.99
CA VAL A 127 1.36 -8.92 3.88
C VAL A 127 2.77 -8.77 4.42
N ASN A 128 3.35 -9.86 4.93
CA ASN A 128 4.70 -9.88 5.47
C ASN A 128 5.80 -9.56 4.45
N SER A 129 5.55 -9.69 3.16
CA SER A 129 6.53 -9.42 2.10
C SER A 129 6.34 -8.07 1.42
N HIS A 130 5.09 -7.58 1.33
CA HIS A 130 4.74 -6.42 0.52
C HIS A 130 4.36 -5.19 1.34
N TYR A 131 3.73 -5.35 2.50
CA TYR A 131 3.28 -4.23 3.34
C TYR A 131 4.42 -3.80 4.26
N LYS A 132 5.44 -3.17 3.66
CA LYS A 132 6.66 -2.70 4.34
C LYS A 132 6.77 -1.19 4.24
N ALA A 133 7.26 -0.56 5.30
CA ALA A 133 7.43 0.89 5.37
C ALA A 133 8.14 1.51 4.14
N PRO A 134 9.25 0.95 3.60
CA PRO A 134 9.90 1.52 2.41
C PRO A 134 9.09 1.43 1.11
N ARG A 135 7.99 0.68 1.10
CA ARG A 135 7.10 0.46 -0.07
C ARG A 135 5.76 1.16 0.10
N MET A 136 5.61 1.99 1.13
CA MET A 136 4.37 2.68 1.46
C MET A 136 4.60 4.18 1.50
N VAL A 137 3.61 4.94 1.00
CA VAL A 137 3.59 6.39 1.07
C VAL A 137 2.32 6.82 1.77
N LEU A 138 2.45 7.64 2.81
CA LEU A 138 1.31 8.33 3.42
C LEU A 138 1.17 9.70 2.75
N ALA A 139 0.06 9.91 2.05
CA ALA A 139 -0.28 11.17 1.41
C ALA A 139 -1.53 11.76 2.06
N ALA A 140 -1.59 13.09 2.14
CA ALA A 140 -2.75 13.82 2.65
C ALA A 140 -2.90 15.15 1.91
N ALA A 141 -4.15 15.58 1.68
CA ALA A 141 -4.47 16.84 1.02
C ALA A 141 -5.70 17.47 1.68
N GLY A 142 -5.67 18.79 1.92
CA GLY A 142 -6.76 19.54 2.55
C GLY A 142 -6.27 20.52 3.61
N GLY A 143 -7.13 20.86 4.58
CA GLY A 143 -6.84 21.76 5.71
C GLY A 143 -5.87 21.14 6.74
N ILE A 144 -4.68 20.76 6.29
CA ILE A 144 -3.68 20.02 7.06
C ILE A 144 -2.44 20.89 7.18
N ASN A 145 -1.95 21.06 8.41
CA ASN A 145 -0.67 21.74 8.64
C ASN A 145 0.45 20.70 8.67
N HIS A 146 1.25 20.66 7.60
CA HIS A 146 2.52 19.93 7.60
C HIS A 146 3.50 20.68 8.52
N LYS A 147 3.50 20.35 9.81
CA LYS A 147 4.57 20.80 10.72
C LYS A 147 5.88 20.07 10.39
N ILE A 148 6.51 20.47 9.28
CA ILE A 148 7.88 20.12 8.91
C ILE A 148 8.86 20.51 10.03
N ASP A 149 8.49 21.45 10.89
CA ASP A 149 9.26 21.88 12.06
C ASP A 149 9.58 20.77 13.08
N ALA A 150 8.86 19.63 13.04
CA ALA A 150 9.19 18.46 13.85
C ALA A 150 10.41 17.67 13.33
N VAL A 151 10.79 17.87 12.06
CA VAL A 151 12.02 17.33 11.47
C VAL A 151 13.11 18.40 11.61
N ASN A 152 13.85 18.35 12.71
CA ASN A 152 14.97 19.24 12.91
C ASN A 152 16.27 18.65 12.31
N ALA A 153 17.27 19.50 12.10
CA ALA A 153 18.58 19.08 11.58
C ALA A 153 19.23 17.98 12.42
N LYS A 154 18.93 17.89 13.72
CA LYS A 154 19.45 16.86 14.61
C LYS A 154 18.86 15.49 14.27
N THR A 155 17.55 15.39 14.03
CA THR A 155 16.89 14.14 13.61
C THR A 155 17.39 13.68 12.24
N VAL A 156 17.59 14.60 11.29
CA VAL A 156 18.19 14.29 9.99
C VAL A 156 19.63 13.78 10.18
N SER A 157 20.43 14.48 10.98
CA SER A 157 21.82 14.08 11.30
C SER A 157 21.89 12.71 11.97
N GLU A 158 21.00 12.40 12.92
CA GLU A 158 20.95 11.11 13.61
C GLU A 158 20.58 9.96 12.65
N ILE A 159 19.60 10.17 11.76
CA ILE A 159 19.21 9.19 10.75
C ILE A 159 20.32 8.98 9.72
N CYS A 160 20.93 10.06 9.22
CA CYS A 160 22.06 10.00 8.30
C CYS A 160 23.25 9.29 8.97
N SER A 161 23.52 9.55 10.26
CA SER A 161 24.58 8.85 11.01
C SER A 161 24.27 7.37 11.24
N LYS A 162 23.00 7.01 11.45
CA LYS A 162 22.62 5.63 11.72
C LYS A 162 22.58 4.76 10.46
N TYR A 163 22.09 5.29 9.35
CA TYR A 163 21.77 4.50 8.16
C TYR A 163 22.65 4.80 6.95
N LEU A 164 23.29 5.97 6.90
CA LEU A 164 24.09 6.39 5.74
C LEU A 164 25.59 6.46 6.07
N TYR A 165 25.98 6.90 7.27
CA TYR A 165 27.39 7.05 7.65
C TYR A 165 28.14 5.74 7.55
N ASP A 166 29.29 5.79 6.86
CA ASP A 166 30.21 4.68 6.61
C ASP A 166 29.56 3.42 6.00
N LYS A 167 28.46 3.59 5.26
CA LYS A 167 27.85 2.54 4.43
C LYS A 167 28.19 2.79 2.96
N CYS A 168 28.34 1.71 2.19
CA CYS A 168 28.50 1.81 0.74
C CYS A 168 27.17 2.23 0.10
N PRO A 169 27.05 3.44 -0.49
CA PRO A 169 25.82 3.85 -1.13
C PRO A 169 25.66 3.15 -2.49
N ALA A 170 24.41 2.89 -2.88
CA ALA A 170 24.08 2.60 -4.27
C ALA A 170 23.44 3.86 -4.86
N VAL A 171 24.02 4.40 -5.94
CA VAL A 171 23.54 5.61 -6.59
C VAL A 171 22.90 5.22 -7.92
N ALA A 172 21.62 5.54 -8.09
CA ALA A 172 20.89 5.38 -9.34
C ALA A 172 20.31 6.76 -9.72
N GLY A 173 20.54 7.19 -10.97
CA GLY A 173 20.03 8.44 -11.51
C GLY A 173 19.23 8.19 -12.79
N VAL A 174 18.19 8.98 -13.01
CA VAL A 174 17.38 8.97 -14.24
C VAL A 174 17.41 10.38 -14.82
N GLY A 175 17.91 10.53 -16.06
CA GLY A 175 18.08 11.82 -16.74
C GLY A 175 19.54 12.11 -17.09
N PRO A 176 19.88 13.36 -17.46
CA PRO A 176 21.26 13.80 -17.69
C PRO A 176 22.10 13.64 -16.42
N ILE A 177 23.13 12.79 -16.46
CA ILE A 177 23.96 12.38 -15.31
C ILE A 177 25.34 13.04 -15.28
N GLU A 178 25.61 13.96 -16.20
CA GLU A 178 26.94 14.56 -16.40
C GLU A 178 27.41 15.40 -15.20
N GLN A 179 26.50 15.75 -14.28
CA GLN A 179 26.78 16.48 -13.04
C GLN A 179 26.84 15.58 -11.79
N ILE A 180 26.64 14.27 -11.91
CA ILE A 180 26.72 13.36 -10.77
C ILE A 180 28.20 13.13 -10.43
N PRO A 181 28.64 13.42 -9.19
CA PRO A 181 30.02 13.16 -8.77
C PRO A 181 30.36 11.67 -8.85
N ASP A 182 31.62 11.34 -9.12
CA ASP A 182 32.06 9.95 -9.12
C ASP A 182 31.88 9.28 -7.75
N TYR A 183 31.76 7.96 -7.75
CA TYR A 183 31.52 7.18 -6.54
C TYR A 183 32.54 7.46 -5.43
N ASN A 184 33.82 7.64 -5.76
CA ASN A 184 34.86 7.87 -4.75
C ASN A 184 34.67 9.22 -4.08
N ARG A 185 34.29 10.25 -4.85
CA ARG A 185 33.96 11.58 -4.33
C ARG A 185 32.71 11.58 -3.45
N ILE A 186 31.67 10.82 -3.82
CA ILE A 186 30.49 10.61 -2.98
C ILE A 186 30.90 9.90 -1.68
N ARG A 187 31.67 8.80 -1.78
CA ARG A 187 32.12 8.00 -0.63
C ARG A 187 33.01 8.78 0.33
N SER A 188 33.90 9.63 -0.19
CA SER A 188 34.79 10.46 0.62
C SER A 188 34.01 11.57 1.35
N ALA A 189 32.94 12.10 0.74
CA ALA A 189 32.10 13.12 1.35
C ALA A 189 31.18 12.57 2.47
N MET A 190 31.13 11.26 2.66
CA MET A 190 30.37 10.62 3.75
C MET A 190 31.14 10.54 5.07
N TYR A 191 32.44 10.87 5.07
CA TYR A 191 33.21 11.04 6.29
C TYR A 191 33.07 12.48 6.78
N TRP A 192 32.35 12.66 7.88
CA TRP A 192 32.25 13.94 8.56
C TRP A 192 33.49 14.05 9.45
N LEU A 193 34.50 14.82 9.01
CA LEU A 193 35.62 15.25 9.85
C LEU A 193 35.25 16.54 10.58
#